data_AF-A0A5K3F1W8-F1
#
_entry.id   AF-A0A5K3F1W8-F1
#
_cell.length_a   1.000
_cell.length_b   1.000
_cell.length_c   1.000
_cell.angle_alpha   90.00
_cell.angle_beta   90.00
_cell.angle_gamma   90.00
#
_symmetry.space_group_name_H-M   'P 1'
#
loop_
_entity.id
_entity.type
_entity.pdbx_description
1 polymer ?
#
loop_
_entity_poly.entity_id
_entity_poly.type
_entity_poly.pdbx_seq_one_letter_code
_entity_poly.pdbx_strand_id
1 'polypeptide(L)'
;MMEDEEKEKNHPAVQELHRDLVKQHFATVTKQRLYTMSNGPPLEYLRHTKKEVQRFRVSLSPDQNLLLVRDASNHVVETWPLSSIVSVSSIPEDRKSKHGDWTVVLNLDKEHPLEQETESFIGATGISRSFMAKQRHNQIVLVAPSEHIQSAWIDGFSRLREAKFTSAAFADDMNMITNLEMRIRLLGLDLDTVPARPVEKPLVYPPLDGLLF
;
A
#
# COMPACT_ATOMS: atom_id res chain seq x y z
N MET A 1 8.37 1.62 34.50
CA MET A 1 7.84 1.03 33.24
C MET A 1 6.40 1.47 32.96
N MET A 2 5.37 1.05 33.72
CA MET A 2 3.99 1.53 33.42
C MET A 2 3.80 3.03 33.67
N GLU A 3 4.39 3.59 34.74
CA GLU A 3 4.31 5.03 35.04
C GLU A 3 5.04 5.88 33.98
N ASP A 4 6.16 5.39 33.44
CA ASP A 4 6.94 6.09 32.41
C ASP A 4 6.20 6.10 31.07
N GLU A 5 5.59 4.98 30.67
CA GLU A 5 4.76 4.91 29.46
C GLU A 5 3.51 5.80 29.54
N GLU A 6 2.92 5.94 30.73
CA GLU A 6 1.77 6.82 30.95
C GLU A 6 2.17 8.30 30.95
N LYS A 7 3.33 8.64 31.52
CA LYS A 7 3.93 9.98 31.41
C LYS A 7 4.23 10.36 29.96
N GLU A 8 4.85 9.45 29.20
CA GLU A 8 5.15 9.65 27.77
C GLU A 8 3.89 9.99 26.96
N LYS A 9 2.81 9.21 27.13
CA LYS A 9 1.56 9.42 26.40
C LYS A 9 0.90 10.76 26.68
N ASN A 10 1.09 11.29 27.89
CA ASN A 10 0.41 12.50 28.34
C ASN A 10 1.26 13.78 28.19
N HIS A 11 2.56 13.67 27.89
CA HIS A 11 3.44 14.83 27.77
C HIS A 11 3.18 15.62 26.46
N PRO A 12 2.90 16.94 26.49
CA PRO A 12 2.52 17.71 25.30
C PRO A 12 3.56 17.68 24.17
N ALA A 13 4.85 17.80 24.50
CA ALA A 13 5.93 17.73 23.51
C ALA A 13 6.04 16.35 22.84
N VAL A 14 5.70 15.28 23.56
CA VAL A 14 5.72 13.91 23.05
C VAL A 14 4.52 13.68 22.12
N GLN A 15 3.35 14.21 22.47
CA GLN A 15 2.16 14.20 21.60
C GLN A 15 2.36 15.02 20.32
N GLU A 16 3.03 16.16 20.41
CA GLU A 16 3.43 16.98 19.26
C GLU A 16 4.39 16.23 18.35
N LEU A 17 5.47 15.67 18.91
CA LEU A 17 6.41 14.83 18.17
C LEU A 17 5.69 13.67 17.48
N HIS A 18 4.83 12.94 18.20
CA HIS A 18 4.07 11.83 17.65
C HIS A 18 3.21 12.27 16.45
N ARG A 19 2.47 13.38 16.57
CA ARG A 19 1.64 13.92 15.48
C ARG A 19 2.47 14.27 14.25
N ASP A 20 3.64 14.85 14.43
CA ASP A 20 4.51 15.24 13.32
C ASP A 20 5.17 14.02 12.66
N LEU A 21 5.60 13.04 13.47
CA LEU A 21 6.08 11.76 12.97
C LEU A 21 5.00 11.02 12.19
N VAL A 22 3.76 10.94 12.69
CA VAL A 22 2.64 10.31 11.96
C VAL A 22 2.45 10.94 10.58
N LYS A 23 2.55 12.27 10.44
CA LYS A 23 2.45 12.93 9.12
C LYS A 23 3.59 12.53 8.19
N GLN A 24 4.83 12.50 8.70
CA GLN A 24 6.00 12.12 7.91
C GLN A 24 5.94 10.64 7.51
N HIS A 25 5.60 9.77 8.46
CA HIS A 25 5.48 8.34 8.28
C HIS A 25 4.37 7.98 7.30
N PHE A 26 3.27 8.72 7.29
CA PHE A 26 2.23 8.54 6.28
C PHE A 26 2.78 8.73 4.87
N ALA A 27 3.59 9.77 4.64
CA ALA A 27 4.25 9.99 3.36
C ALA A 27 5.25 8.86 3.02
N THR A 28 5.99 8.37 4.01
CA THR A 28 6.95 7.27 3.84
C THR A 28 6.25 5.96 3.46
N VAL A 29 5.24 5.54 4.22
CA VAL A 29 4.51 4.29 3.96
C VAL A 29 3.80 4.36 2.62
N THR A 30 3.11 5.47 2.31
CA THR A 30 2.44 5.63 1.01
C THR A 30 3.42 5.60 -0.16
N LYS A 31 4.59 6.23 -0.03
CA LYS A 31 5.66 6.13 -1.04
C LYS A 31 6.14 4.68 -1.21
N GLN A 32 6.28 3.93 -0.12
CA GLN A 32 6.66 2.53 -0.17
C GLN A 32 5.61 1.67 -0.90
N ARG A 33 4.31 1.94 -0.71
CA ARG A 33 3.23 1.24 -1.43
C ARG A 33 3.33 1.43 -2.94
N LEU A 34 3.47 2.68 -3.37
CA LEU A 34 3.62 3.01 -4.80
C LEU A 34 4.91 2.44 -5.40
N TYR A 35 6.00 2.46 -4.63
CA TYR A 35 7.25 1.83 -5.01
C TYR A 35 7.07 0.32 -5.22
N THR A 36 6.34 -0.35 -4.32
CA THR A 36 6.06 -1.79 -4.41
C THR A 36 5.23 -2.12 -5.65
N MET A 37 4.24 -1.30 -6.00
CA MET A 37 3.45 -1.52 -7.23
C MET A 37 4.28 -1.37 -8.51
N SER A 38 5.31 -0.51 -8.49
CA SER A 38 6.10 -0.18 -9.68
C SER A 38 7.35 -1.05 -9.85
N ASN A 39 8.03 -1.36 -8.73
CA ASN A 39 9.35 -2.02 -8.71
C ASN A 39 9.36 -3.32 -7.90
N GLY A 40 8.29 -3.62 -7.16
CA GLY A 40 8.16 -4.87 -6.41
C GLY A 40 7.78 -6.05 -7.31
N PRO A 41 7.53 -7.22 -6.69
CA PRO A 41 6.98 -8.37 -7.40
C PRO A 41 5.67 -8.01 -8.13
N PRO A 42 5.56 -8.31 -9.43
CA PRO A 42 4.37 -8.00 -10.20
C PRO A 42 3.19 -8.87 -9.76
N LEU A 43 1.98 -8.39 -10.02
CA LEU A 43 0.79 -9.24 -9.95
C LEU A 43 0.70 -10.11 -11.21
N GLU A 44 0.16 -11.31 -11.08
CA GLU A 44 -0.12 -12.19 -12.20
C GLU A 44 -1.53 -11.96 -12.73
N TYR A 45 -1.65 -11.82 -14.05
CA TYR A 45 -2.92 -11.76 -14.76
C TYR A 45 -3.04 -12.99 -15.66
N LEU A 46 -4.15 -13.73 -15.51
CA LEU A 46 -4.44 -14.90 -16.33
C LEU A 46 -5.48 -14.53 -17.38
N ARG A 47 -5.11 -14.63 -18.66
CA ARG A 47 -6.04 -14.49 -19.77
C ARG A 47 -6.35 -15.87 -20.33
N HIS A 48 -7.63 -16.19 -20.33
CA HIS A 48 -8.13 -17.41 -20.95
C HIS A 48 -8.50 -17.09 -22.40
N THR A 49 -7.91 -17.83 -23.34
CA THR A 49 -8.30 -17.81 -24.75
C THR A 49 -8.88 -19.18 -25.12
N LYS A 50 -9.49 -19.30 -26.31
CA LYS A 50 -10.04 -20.58 -26.80
C LYS A 50 -9.01 -21.72 -26.87
N LYS A 51 -7.72 -21.41 -26.93
CA LYS A 51 -6.64 -22.38 -27.16
C LYS A 51 -5.72 -22.58 -25.96
N GLU A 52 -5.55 -21.57 -25.12
CA GLU A 52 -4.56 -21.59 -24.05
C GLU A 52 -4.84 -20.56 -22.94
N VAL A 53 -4.23 -20.80 -21.78
CA VAL A 53 -4.16 -19.84 -20.67
C VAL A 53 -2.83 -19.11 -20.76
N GLN A 54 -2.90 -17.81 -21.02
CA GLN A 54 -1.73 -16.93 -21.07
C GLN A 54 -1.52 -16.26 -19.70
N ARG A 55 -0.26 -16.23 -19.26
CA ARG A 55 0.13 -15.55 -18.02
C ARG A 55 0.85 -14.25 -18.33
N PHE A 56 0.39 -13.19 -17.70
CA PHE A 56 0.97 -11.85 -17.81
C PHE A 56 1.38 -11.33 -16.43
N ARG A 57 2.31 -10.38 -16.43
CA ARG A 57 2.78 -9.66 -15.25
C ARG A 57 2.27 -8.22 -15.29
N VAL A 58 1.72 -7.75 -14.18
CA VAL A 58 1.14 -6.41 -14.07
C VAL A 58 1.91 -5.61 -13.03
N SER A 59 2.30 -4.39 -13.39
CA SER A 59 2.97 -3.41 -12.52
C SER A 59 2.46 -2.01 -12.80
N LEU A 60 2.57 -1.10 -11.83
CA LEU A 60 2.34 0.34 -12.03
C LEU A 60 3.44 0.98 -12.91
N SER A 61 3.07 1.92 -13.76
CA SER A 61 4.01 2.71 -14.54
C SER A 61 4.77 3.72 -13.66
N PRO A 62 6.00 4.14 -14.04
CA PRO A 62 6.79 5.08 -13.23
C PRO A 62 6.13 6.45 -13.00
N ASP A 63 5.32 6.90 -13.95
CA ASP A 63 4.52 8.13 -13.88
C ASP A 63 3.21 7.95 -13.10
N GLN A 64 2.94 6.74 -12.61
CA GLN A 64 1.80 6.41 -11.74
C GLN A 64 0.42 6.65 -12.39
N ASN A 65 0.33 6.55 -13.71
CA ASN A 65 -0.91 6.79 -14.46
C ASN A 65 -1.50 5.53 -15.11
N LEU A 66 -0.69 4.50 -15.31
CA LEU A 66 -1.05 3.30 -16.07
C LEU A 66 -0.64 2.03 -15.32
N LEU A 67 -1.38 0.94 -15.52
CA LEU A 67 -0.89 -0.40 -15.27
C LEU A 67 -0.30 -0.96 -16.57
N LEU A 68 0.91 -1.52 -16.47
CA LEU A 68 1.63 -2.10 -17.57
C LEU A 68 1.48 -3.62 -17.51
N VAL A 69 0.92 -4.21 -18.57
CA VAL A 69 0.76 -5.66 -18.73
C VAL A 69 1.91 -6.16 -19.58
N ARG A 70 2.68 -7.08 -19.03
CA ARG A 70 3.86 -7.64 -19.67
C ARG A 70 3.76 -9.14 -19.90
N ASP A 71 4.28 -9.60 -21.02
CA ASP A 71 4.42 -11.02 -21.32
C ASP A 71 5.58 -11.67 -20.53
N ALA A 72 5.81 -12.96 -20.77
CA ALA A 72 6.90 -13.72 -20.15
C ALA A 72 8.29 -13.19 -20.54
N SER A 73 8.41 -12.53 -21.69
CA SER A 73 9.63 -11.89 -22.18
C SER A 73 9.80 -10.45 -21.67
N ASN A 74 8.92 -9.99 -20.78
CA ASN A 74 8.92 -8.66 -20.18
C ASN A 74 8.64 -7.50 -21.16
N HIS A 75 8.02 -7.78 -22.31
CA HIS A 75 7.54 -6.75 -23.22
C HIS A 75 6.17 -6.25 -22.80
N VAL A 76 5.93 -4.94 -22.89
CA VAL A 76 4.60 -4.37 -22.66
C VAL A 76 3.71 -4.72 -23.83
N VAL A 77 2.69 -5.54 -23.58
CA VAL A 77 1.71 -5.98 -24.58
C VAL A 77 0.40 -5.21 -24.48
N GLU A 78 0.12 -4.63 -23.31
CA GLU A 78 -1.09 -3.85 -23.05
C GLU A 78 -0.87 -2.86 -21.91
N THR A 79 -1.68 -1.80 -21.90
CA THR A 79 -1.68 -0.78 -20.85
C THR A 79 -3.10 -0.48 -20.40
N TRP A 80 -3.31 -0.41 -19.09
CA TRP A 80 -4.61 -0.06 -18.51
C TRP A 80 -4.54 1.31 -17.80
N PRO A 81 -5.24 2.33 -18.30
CA PRO A 81 -5.31 3.62 -17.61
C PRO A 81 -5.95 3.49 -16.22
N LEU A 82 -5.32 4.08 -15.21
CA LEU A 82 -5.90 4.09 -13.85
C LEU A 82 -7.25 4.80 -13.80
N SER A 83 -7.49 5.77 -14.69
CA SER A 83 -8.77 6.46 -14.84
C SER A 83 -9.93 5.52 -15.20
N SER A 84 -9.65 4.36 -15.78
CA SER A 84 -10.66 3.37 -16.16
C SER A 84 -11.06 2.44 -14.99
N ILE A 85 -10.32 2.47 -13.87
CA ILE A 85 -10.55 1.60 -12.71
C ILE A 85 -11.43 2.34 -11.69
N VAL A 86 -12.66 1.86 -11.52
CA VAL A 86 -13.68 2.43 -10.63
C VAL A 86 -13.47 2.03 -9.19
N SER A 87 -13.05 0.80 -8.93
CA SER A 87 -12.81 0.33 -7.56
C SER A 87 -11.88 -0.87 -7.53
N VAL A 88 -11.22 -1.04 -6.40
CA VAL A 88 -10.31 -2.14 -6.14
C VAL A 88 -10.71 -2.82 -4.84
N SER A 89 -10.70 -4.15 -4.84
CA SER A 89 -11.07 -4.95 -3.67
C SER A 89 -10.25 -6.24 -3.61
N SER A 90 -10.12 -6.81 -2.42
CA SER A 90 -9.68 -8.20 -2.24
C SER A 90 -10.88 -9.15 -2.18
N ILE A 91 -10.66 -10.43 -2.51
CA ILE A 91 -11.69 -11.45 -2.32
C ILE A 91 -11.81 -11.77 -0.81
N PRO A 92 -13.03 -11.77 -0.23
CA PRO A 92 -13.24 -12.13 1.17
C PRO A 92 -12.77 -13.57 1.47
N GLU A 93 -12.28 -13.79 2.69
CA GLU A 93 -11.71 -15.09 3.10
C GLU A 93 -12.66 -16.27 2.90
N ASP A 94 -13.96 -16.07 3.14
CA ASP A 94 -15.01 -17.09 2.98
C ASP A 94 -15.16 -17.65 1.56
N ARG A 95 -14.56 -16.97 0.57
CA ARG A 95 -14.58 -17.35 -0.85
C ARG A 95 -13.20 -17.73 -1.39
N LYS A 96 -12.16 -17.70 -0.55
CA LYS A 96 -10.81 -18.14 -0.95
C LYS A 96 -10.86 -19.64 -1.24
N SER A 97 -10.18 -20.05 -2.30
CA SER A 97 -10.02 -21.47 -2.60
C SER A 97 -9.18 -22.15 -1.53
N LYS A 98 -9.20 -23.50 -1.49
CA LYS A 98 -8.35 -24.31 -0.61
C LYS A 98 -6.84 -24.04 -0.75
N HIS A 99 -6.42 -23.26 -1.76
CA HIS A 99 -5.03 -22.88 -2.02
C HIS A 99 -4.69 -21.42 -1.72
N GLY A 100 -5.61 -20.62 -1.15
CA GLY A 100 -5.25 -19.35 -0.51
C GLY A 100 -4.62 -18.30 -1.45
N ASP A 101 -5.11 -18.20 -2.68
CA ASP A 101 -4.60 -17.21 -3.64
C ASP A 101 -4.91 -15.77 -3.15
N TRP A 102 -3.87 -14.95 -2.98
CA TRP A 102 -4.00 -13.54 -2.63
C TRP A 102 -4.40 -12.76 -3.88
N THR A 103 -5.57 -12.12 -3.88
CA THR A 103 -6.18 -11.58 -5.11
C THR A 103 -6.50 -10.10 -5.01
N VAL A 104 -6.23 -9.38 -6.09
CA VAL A 104 -6.60 -7.98 -6.28
C VAL A 104 -7.60 -7.92 -7.43
N VAL A 105 -8.81 -7.47 -7.16
CA VAL A 105 -9.89 -7.37 -8.14
C VAL A 105 -10.06 -5.91 -8.53
N LEU A 106 -9.88 -5.62 -9.81
CA LEU A 106 -10.11 -4.30 -10.40
C LEU A 106 -11.48 -4.28 -11.06
N ASN A 107 -12.32 -3.30 -10.72
CA ASN A 107 -13.60 -3.06 -11.37
C ASN A 107 -13.47 -1.88 -12.32
N LEU A 108 -13.93 -2.03 -13.56
CA LEU A 108 -13.76 -1.06 -14.64
C LEU A 108 -15.06 -0.29 -14.95
N ASP A 109 -14.92 0.94 -15.43
CA ASP A 109 -16.05 1.86 -15.69
C ASP A 109 -16.85 1.47 -16.93
N LYS A 110 -16.17 0.95 -17.95
CA LYS A 110 -16.77 0.49 -19.20
C LYS A 110 -16.62 -1.02 -19.33
N GLU A 111 -17.53 -1.64 -20.08
CA GLU A 111 -17.27 -2.94 -20.69
C GLU A 111 -16.01 -2.79 -21.53
N HIS A 112 -14.86 -3.19 -20.95
CA HIS A 112 -13.78 -3.63 -21.80
C HIS A 112 -14.36 -4.84 -22.54
N PRO A 113 -14.34 -4.89 -23.88
CA PRO A 113 -14.59 -6.13 -24.58
C PRO A 113 -13.41 -7.05 -24.31
N LEU A 114 -13.33 -7.55 -23.07
CA LEU A 114 -12.72 -8.84 -22.82
C LEU A 114 -13.63 -9.78 -23.60
N GLU A 115 -13.12 -10.31 -24.71
CA GLU A 115 -13.66 -11.50 -25.35
C GLU A 115 -13.55 -12.67 -24.36
N GLN A 116 -14.27 -12.60 -23.24
CA GLN A 116 -14.47 -13.67 -22.29
C GLN A 116 -15.76 -14.36 -22.70
N GLU A 117 -15.67 -15.15 -23.76
CA GLU A 117 -16.64 -16.22 -23.96
C GLU A 117 -16.39 -17.23 -22.84
N THR A 118 -17.22 -17.16 -21.79
CA THR A 118 -17.27 -18.13 -20.71
C THR A 118 -17.64 -19.50 -21.26
N GLU A 119 -16.64 -20.28 -21.65
CA GLU A 119 -16.77 -21.74 -21.70
C GLU A 119 -15.89 -22.37 -20.63
N SER A 120 -16.56 -23.15 -19.79
CA SER A 120 -16.03 -23.80 -18.61
C SER A 120 -14.97 -24.82 -18.99
N PHE A 121 -13.68 -24.53 -18.79
CA PHE A 121 -12.64 -25.55 -18.87
C PHE A 121 -11.54 -25.41 -17.81
N ILE A 122 -11.06 -26.57 -17.36
CA ILE A 122 -10.31 -26.86 -16.15
C ILE A 122 -8.81 -26.54 -16.34
N GLY A 123 -8.17 -25.84 -15.39
CA GLY A 123 -6.70 -25.69 -15.43
C GLY A 123 -6.04 -24.94 -14.26
N ALA A 124 -5.46 -25.73 -13.34
CA ALA A 124 -4.21 -25.48 -12.59
C ALA A 124 -4.01 -24.26 -11.66
N THR A 125 -4.99 -23.39 -11.42
CA THR A 125 -4.91 -22.42 -10.31
C THR A 125 -6.08 -22.60 -9.36
N GLY A 126 -5.82 -22.51 -8.06
CA GLY A 126 -6.79 -22.82 -7.00
C GLY A 126 -8.09 -22.02 -7.08
N ILE A 127 -8.09 -20.87 -7.75
CA ILE A 127 -9.27 -20.03 -8.01
C ILE A 127 -10.51 -20.88 -8.34
N SER A 128 -11.48 -20.86 -7.44
CA SER A 128 -12.66 -21.74 -7.50
C SER A 128 -13.44 -21.51 -8.80
N ARG A 129 -13.86 -22.59 -9.47
CA ARG A 129 -14.71 -22.59 -10.67
C ARG A 129 -15.92 -21.65 -10.56
N SER A 130 -16.44 -21.49 -9.34
CA SER A 130 -17.58 -20.60 -9.02
C SER A 130 -17.23 -19.10 -9.07
N PHE A 131 -15.98 -18.72 -8.82
CA PHE A 131 -15.54 -17.33 -8.83
C PHE A 131 -15.30 -16.84 -10.26
N MET A 132 -14.64 -17.64 -11.10
CA MET A 132 -14.45 -17.31 -12.51
C MET A 132 -15.77 -17.28 -13.29
N ALA A 133 -16.68 -18.22 -13.00
CA ALA A 133 -18.01 -18.26 -13.64
C ALA A 133 -18.94 -17.09 -13.24
N LYS A 134 -18.59 -16.30 -12.21
CA LYS A 134 -19.35 -15.13 -11.74
C LYS A 134 -18.64 -13.81 -11.99
N GLN A 135 -17.51 -13.81 -12.71
CA GLN A 135 -16.87 -12.58 -13.15
C GLN A 135 -17.86 -11.78 -13.98
N ARG A 136 -18.13 -10.55 -13.55
CA ARG A 136 -18.85 -9.58 -14.39
C ARG A 136 -17.90 -9.15 -15.51
N HIS A 137 -18.42 -8.86 -16.69
CA HIS A 137 -17.66 -8.46 -17.89
C HIS A 137 -16.68 -7.28 -17.68
N ASN A 138 -16.76 -6.56 -16.55
CA ASN A 138 -15.95 -5.38 -16.23
C ASN A 138 -14.97 -5.62 -15.07
N GLN A 139 -14.59 -6.87 -14.79
CA GLN A 139 -13.68 -7.20 -13.69
C GLN A 139 -12.40 -7.87 -14.17
N ILE A 140 -11.27 -7.38 -13.67
CA ILE A 140 -9.96 -8.00 -13.84
C ILE A 140 -9.53 -8.58 -12.50
N VAL A 141 -9.18 -9.87 -12.48
CA VAL A 141 -8.61 -10.54 -11.30
C VAL A 141 -7.11 -10.66 -11.49
N LEU A 142 -6.38 -10.16 -10.51
CA LEU A 142 -4.94 -10.25 -10.43
C LEU A 142 -4.55 -11.09 -9.21
N VAL A 143 -3.51 -11.90 -9.34
CA VAL A 143 -2.98 -12.75 -8.27
C VAL A 143 -1.69 -12.15 -7.75
N ALA A 144 -1.62 -11.91 -6.45
CA ALA A 144 -0.43 -11.48 -5.75
C ALA A 144 0.36 -12.68 -5.24
N PRO A 145 1.71 -12.61 -5.25
CA PRO A 145 2.56 -13.70 -4.75
C PRO A 145 2.54 -13.82 -3.21
N SER A 146 2.03 -12.81 -2.49
CA SER A 146 1.88 -12.84 -1.04
C SER A 146 0.81 -11.87 -0.56
N GLU A 147 0.33 -12.06 0.67
CA GLU A 147 -0.59 -11.16 1.36
C GLU A 147 -0.02 -9.73 1.48
N HIS A 148 1.28 -9.62 1.73
CA HIS A 148 1.96 -8.33 1.81
C HIS A 148 1.86 -7.58 0.48
N ILE A 149 2.11 -8.26 -0.65
CA ILE A 149 1.98 -7.64 -1.97
C ILE A 149 0.53 -7.29 -2.26
N GLN A 150 -0.42 -8.17 -1.97
CA GLN A 150 -1.85 -7.86 -2.12
C GLN A 150 -2.24 -6.60 -1.34
N SER A 151 -1.90 -6.54 -0.05
CA SER A 151 -2.20 -5.40 0.82
C SER A 151 -1.54 -4.13 0.32
N ALA A 152 -0.29 -4.22 -0.13
CA ALA A 152 0.42 -3.07 -0.67
C ALA A 152 -0.24 -2.50 -1.93
N TRP A 153 -0.79 -3.36 -2.78
CA TRP A 153 -1.57 -2.95 -3.95
C TRP A 153 -2.91 -2.32 -3.56
N ILE A 154 -3.66 -2.90 -2.60
CA ILE A 154 -4.90 -2.29 -2.09
C ILE A 154 -4.62 -0.88 -1.54
N ASP A 155 -3.61 -0.73 -0.68
CA ASP A 155 -3.21 0.57 -0.11
C ASP A 155 -2.72 1.55 -1.17
N GLY A 156 -1.92 1.06 -2.12
CA GLY A 156 -1.41 1.88 -3.21
C GLY A 156 -2.53 2.45 -4.08
N PHE A 157 -3.58 1.66 -4.36
CA PHE A 157 -4.77 2.18 -5.02
C PHE A 157 -5.55 3.18 -4.17
N SER A 158 -5.65 2.97 -2.84
CA SER A 158 -6.21 4.01 -1.95
C SER A 158 -5.42 5.31 -2.07
N ARG A 159 -4.08 5.26 -2.12
CA ARG A 159 -3.25 6.44 -2.31
C ARG A 159 -3.47 7.12 -3.66
N LEU A 160 -3.47 6.36 -4.76
CA LEU A 160 -3.64 6.88 -6.12
C LEU A 160 -5.00 7.57 -6.31
N ARG A 161 -6.01 7.14 -5.56
CA ARG A 161 -7.38 7.66 -5.63
C ARG A 161 -7.72 8.66 -4.53
N GLU A 162 -6.76 9.01 -3.68
CA GLU A 162 -6.98 9.86 -2.49
C GLU A 162 -8.11 9.32 -1.59
N ALA A 163 -8.27 8.00 -1.56
CA ALA A 163 -9.27 7.31 -0.77
C ALA A 163 -8.72 6.91 0.61
N LYS A 164 -9.62 6.54 1.52
CA LYS A 164 -9.27 6.06 2.85
C LYS A 164 -8.49 4.73 2.74
N PHE A 165 -7.46 4.58 3.57
CA PHE A 165 -6.74 3.31 3.75
C PHE A 165 -7.57 2.39 4.65
N THR A 166 -7.76 1.15 4.22
CA THR A 166 -8.60 0.17 4.94
C THR A 166 -7.87 -1.11 5.31
N SER A 167 -6.63 -1.31 4.86
CA SER A 167 -5.87 -2.51 5.22
C SER A 167 -5.34 -2.39 6.65
N ALA A 168 -5.30 -3.54 7.36
CA ALA A 168 -4.61 -3.63 8.65
C ALA A 168 -3.10 -3.42 8.49
N ALA A 169 -2.51 -3.95 7.40
CA ALA A 169 -1.08 -3.84 7.11
C ALA A 169 -0.59 -2.38 7.03
N PHE A 170 -1.39 -1.45 6.49
CA PHE A 170 -1.03 -0.03 6.50
C PHE A 170 -0.98 0.54 7.91
N ALA A 171 -1.97 0.23 8.74
CA ALA A 171 -2.03 0.69 10.12
C ALA A 171 -0.88 0.09 10.94
N ASP A 172 -0.56 -1.19 10.75
CA ASP A 172 0.52 -1.87 11.42
C ASP A 172 1.88 -1.28 11.05
N ASP A 173 2.15 -1.01 9.77
CA ASP A 173 3.38 -0.36 9.34
C ASP A 173 3.49 1.06 9.92
N MET A 174 2.41 1.84 9.88
CA MET A 174 2.36 3.18 10.47
C MET A 174 2.70 3.15 11.96
N ASN A 175 2.07 2.24 12.70
CA ASN A 175 2.30 2.07 14.13
C ASN A 175 3.74 1.60 14.40
N MET A 176 4.24 0.63 13.64
CA MET A 176 5.58 0.09 13.81
C MET A 176 6.63 1.18 13.63
N ILE A 177 6.62 1.90 12.51
CA ILE A 177 7.68 2.89 12.25
C ILE A 177 7.56 4.10 13.19
N THR A 178 6.34 4.50 13.54
CA THR A 178 6.11 5.59 14.49
C THR A 178 6.61 5.22 15.88
N ASN A 179 6.26 4.03 16.37
CA ASN A 179 6.70 3.59 17.69
C ASN A 179 8.21 3.39 17.77
N LEU A 180 8.84 2.87 16.70
CA LEU A 180 10.29 2.74 16.63
C LEU A 180 10.99 4.11 16.68
N GLU A 181 10.57 5.06 15.85
CA GLU A 181 11.16 6.40 15.83
C GLU A 181 10.92 7.15 17.15
N MET A 182 9.72 7.03 17.75
CA MET A 182 9.44 7.58 19.08
C MET A 182 10.43 7.03 20.12
N ARG A 183 10.62 5.71 20.17
CA ARG A 183 11.59 5.09 21.08
C ARG A 183 13.01 5.59 20.87
N ILE A 184 13.43 5.78 19.62
CA ILE A 184 14.75 6.34 19.30
C ILE A 184 14.89 7.77 19.81
N ARG A 185 13.86 8.61 19.59
CA ARG A 185 13.86 10.04 19.97
C ARG A 185 13.81 10.25 21.49
N LEU A 186 13.13 9.37 22.20
CA LEU A 186 12.95 9.43 23.66
C LEU A 186 14.04 8.67 24.42
N LEU A 187 14.90 7.91 23.72
CA LEU A 187 15.91 7.09 24.37
C LEU A 187 16.85 7.94 25.24
N GLY A 188 16.82 7.70 26.54
CA GLY A 188 17.67 8.41 27.52
C GLY A 188 17.22 9.83 27.85
N LEU A 189 16.04 10.26 27.38
CA LEU A 189 15.45 11.54 27.72
C LEU A 189 14.75 11.46 29.09
N ASP A 190 15.13 12.34 30.01
CA ASP A 190 14.37 12.54 31.24
C ASP A 190 13.21 13.52 30.99
N LEU A 191 12.00 12.99 30.91
CA LEU A 191 10.79 13.77 30.64
C LEU A 191 10.48 14.81 31.71
N ASP A 192 10.92 14.61 32.95
CA ASP A 192 10.68 15.59 34.03
C ASP A 192 11.47 16.89 33.79
N THR A 193 12.50 16.85 32.93
CA THR A 193 13.29 18.01 32.50
C THR A 193 12.76 18.68 31.23
N VAL A 194 11.83 18.03 30.52
CA VAL A 194 11.29 18.56 29.26
C VAL A 194 10.22 19.60 29.56
N PRO A 195 10.33 20.82 29.01
CA PRO A 195 9.31 21.84 29.21
C PRO A 195 7.95 21.39 28.67
N ALA A 196 6.92 21.43 29.51
CA ALA A 196 5.54 21.20 29.09
C ALA A 196 4.97 22.34 28.22
N ARG A 197 5.65 23.49 28.17
CA ARG A 197 5.32 24.65 27.32
C ARG A 197 6.52 25.02 26.46
N PRO A 198 6.31 25.54 25.24
CA PRO A 198 7.40 26.03 24.41
C PRO A 198 8.25 27.06 25.15
N VAL A 199 9.57 26.86 25.13
CA VAL A 199 10.51 27.86 25.66
C VAL A 199 10.55 29.03 24.69
N GLU A 200 10.33 30.24 25.20
CA GLU A 200 10.39 31.45 24.38
C GLU A 200 11.79 31.61 23.78
N LYS A 201 11.84 31.90 22.48
CA LYS A 201 13.11 32.21 21.83
C LYS A 201 13.65 33.52 22.41
N PRO A 202 14.93 33.59 22.77
CA PRO A 202 15.51 34.84 23.24
C PRO A 202 15.39 35.91 22.16
N LEU A 203 15.03 37.13 22.57
CA LEU A 203 14.84 38.27 21.66
C LEU A 203 16.14 38.72 20.99
N VAL A 204 17.28 38.43 21.60
CA VAL A 204 18.61 38.80 21.12
C VAL A 204 19.56 37.64 21.41
N TYR A 205 20.28 37.18 20.37
CA TYR A 205 21.41 36.28 20.53
C TYR A 205 22.68 37.11 20.75
N PRO A 206 23.63 36.66 21.59
CA PRO A 206 24.89 37.36 21.77
C PRO A 206 25.65 37.50 20.43
N PRO A 207 26.32 38.63 20.18
CA PRO A 207 27.06 38.85 18.94
C PRO A 207 28.18 37.81 18.79
N LEU A 208 28.30 37.24 17.58
CA LEU A 208 29.27 36.18 17.24
C LEU A 208 30.68 36.74 16.98
N ASP A 209 30.86 38.06 17.02
CA ASP A 209 32.08 38.78 16.61
C ASP A 209 33.33 38.48 17.46
N GLY A 210 33.18 37.75 18.58
CA GLY A 210 34.26 37.31 19.46
C GLY A 210 34.66 35.83 19.32
N LEU A 211 33.99 35.04 18.48
CA LEU A 211 34.30 33.62 18.24
C LEU A 211 35.22 33.46 17.02
N LEU A 212 36.35 34.15 17.03
CA LEU A 212 37.48 33.81 16.15
C LEU A 212 38.32 32.77 16.89
N PHE A 213 38.26 31.53 16.41
CA PHE A 213 39.18 30.44 16.80
C PHE A 213 40.59 30.71 16.27
#